data_AF-A0A2P4XBT7-F1
#
_entry.id   AF-A0A2P4XBT7-F1
#
_cell.length_a   1.000
_cell.length_b   1.000
_cell.length_c   1.000
_cell.angle_alpha   90.00
_cell.angle_beta   90.00
_cell.angle_gamma   90.00
#
_symmetry.space_group_name_H-M   'P 1'
#
loop_
_entity.id
_entity.type
_entity.pdbx_description
1 polymer ?
#
loop_
_entity_poly.entity_id
_entity_poly.type
_entity_poly.pdbx_seq_one_letter_code
_entity_poly.pdbx_strand_id
1 'polypeptide(L)'
;MHDNIGENWVTTTVRGFINNALLNIEELFQDRLVMSMTKSDVTARVLHYFHLCNTLVKNNGLAVLFLEEDDVKKKYKVLRSYLPEERKTRVKNEIGFRLPTAKSNVSVLFKVVSVKAMEVDREDLALSRNKRCPRTLEAKQEMAIHPLKRARIVEETKNLVSLNHRPHSVLYSGQLRRDSS
;
A
#
# COMPACT_ATOMS: atom_id res chain seq x y z
N MET A 1 -52.80 25.99 -43.50
CA MET A 1 -51.58 25.39 -42.92
C MET A 1 -51.30 26.16 -41.64
N HIS A 2 -51.71 25.63 -40.49
CA HIS A 2 -51.42 26.25 -39.19
C HIS A 2 -50.16 25.59 -38.66
N ASP A 3 -49.05 26.33 -38.66
CA ASP A 3 -47.78 25.83 -38.15
C ASP A 3 -47.86 25.70 -36.62
N ASN A 4 -47.71 24.45 -36.17
CA ASN A 4 -47.79 24.04 -34.78
C ASN A 4 -46.47 24.37 -34.04
N ILE A 5 -46.08 25.65 -34.08
CA ILE A 5 -44.83 26.15 -33.51
C ILE A 5 -44.81 25.96 -31.99
N GLY A 6 -45.98 26.04 -31.35
CA GLY A 6 -46.16 25.85 -29.91
C GLY A 6 -45.79 24.45 -29.40
N GLU A 7 -46.12 23.40 -30.15
CA GLU A 7 -45.82 22.02 -29.74
C GLU A 7 -44.36 21.65 -29.97
N ASN A 8 -43.70 22.25 -30.97
CA ASN A 8 -42.31 21.92 -31.30
C ASN A 8 -41.30 22.45 -30.26
N TRP A 9 -41.53 23.64 -29.68
CA TRP A 9 -40.63 24.16 -28.65
C TRP A 9 -40.82 23.45 -27.30
N VAL A 10 -42.07 23.08 -26.95
CA VAL A 10 -42.37 22.29 -25.75
C VAL A 10 -41.74 20.91 -25.89
N THR A 11 -41.97 20.21 -27.00
CA THR A 11 -41.36 18.89 -27.23
C THR A 11 -39.84 18.96 -27.32
N THR A 12 -39.25 20.02 -27.87
CA THR A 12 -37.80 20.19 -27.92
C THR A 12 -37.20 20.55 -26.55
N THR A 13 -37.90 21.33 -25.73
CA THR A 13 -37.49 21.65 -24.35
C THR A 13 -37.62 20.44 -23.45
N VAL A 14 -38.76 19.74 -23.52
CA VAL A 14 -39.01 18.50 -22.78
C VAL A 14 -38.06 17.41 -23.24
N ARG A 15 -37.76 17.28 -24.54
CA ARG A 15 -36.76 16.33 -25.06
C ARG A 15 -35.34 16.74 -24.67
N GLY A 16 -34.99 18.02 -24.67
CA GLY A 16 -33.72 18.50 -24.15
C GLY A 16 -33.58 18.24 -22.65
N PHE A 17 -34.67 18.40 -21.89
CA PHE A 17 -34.74 18.07 -20.48
C PHE A 17 -34.66 16.57 -20.25
N ILE A 18 -35.43 15.74 -20.97
CA ILE A 18 -35.44 14.27 -20.89
C ILE A 18 -34.11 13.67 -21.33
N ASN A 19 -33.53 14.16 -22.43
CA ASN A 19 -32.23 13.72 -22.92
C ASN A 19 -31.09 14.16 -21.99
N ASN A 20 -31.25 15.28 -21.27
CA ASN A 20 -30.37 15.66 -20.16
C ASN A 20 -30.78 15.06 -18.80
N ALA A 21 -31.98 14.46 -18.68
CA ALA A 21 -32.56 13.96 -17.41
C ALA A 21 -32.49 12.43 -17.30
N LEU A 22 -32.18 11.72 -18.38
CA LEU A 22 -31.68 10.36 -18.32
C LEU A 22 -30.17 10.38 -18.51
N LEU A 23 -29.46 11.22 -17.72
CA LEU A 23 -28.04 10.97 -17.49
C LEU A 23 -27.92 9.52 -17.08
N ASN A 24 -27.23 8.72 -17.89
CA ASN A 24 -26.89 7.37 -17.52
C ASN A 24 -25.97 7.47 -16.30
N ILE A 25 -26.56 7.32 -15.11
CA ILE A 25 -25.87 7.53 -13.83
C ILE A 25 -24.67 6.57 -13.73
N GLU A 26 -24.82 5.37 -14.28
CA GLU A 26 -23.77 4.37 -14.29
C GLU A 26 -22.59 4.81 -15.16
N GLU A 27 -22.86 5.25 -16.39
CA GLU A 27 -21.85 5.81 -17.31
C GLU A 27 -21.19 7.08 -16.74
N LEU A 28 -21.97 7.97 -16.11
CA LEU A 28 -21.45 9.17 -15.45
C LEU A 28 -20.39 8.82 -14.41
N PHE A 29 -20.66 7.86 -13.53
CA PHE A 29 -19.70 7.44 -12.53
C PHE A 29 -18.56 6.63 -13.13
N GLN A 30 -18.84 5.77 -14.11
CA GLN A 30 -17.81 4.99 -14.79
C GLN A 30 -16.75 5.88 -15.44
N ASP A 31 -17.17 6.93 -16.13
CA ASP A 31 -16.26 7.80 -16.88
C ASP A 31 -15.56 8.82 -15.98
N ARG A 32 -16.28 9.35 -14.98
CA ARG A 32 -15.81 10.52 -14.22
C ARG A 32 -15.35 10.22 -12.80
N LEU A 33 -15.75 9.10 -12.19
CA LEU A 33 -15.35 8.74 -10.82
C LEU A 33 -14.10 7.84 -10.85
N VAL A 34 -12.97 8.42 -11.25
CA VAL A 34 -11.69 7.69 -11.37
C VAL A 34 -10.70 8.14 -10.30
N MET A 35 -10.13 7.18 -9.57
CA MET A 35 -9.08 7.45 -8.58
C MET A 35 -7.70 7.56 -9.25
N SER A 36 -7.03 8.70 -9.08
CA SER A 36 -5.72 9.00 -9.68
C SER A 36 -4.58 8.13 -9.14
N MET A 37 -4.05 7.18 -9.92
CA MET A 37 -2.97 6.28 -9.44
C MET A 37 -1.56 6.87 -9.44
N THR A 38 -1.37 8.06 -10.01
CA THR A 38 -0.05 8.70 -10.18
C THR A 38 0.47 9.44 -8.95
N LYS A 39 -0.39 9.77 -7.98
CA LYS A 39 -0.02 10.54 -6.78
C LYS A 39 0.53 9.61 -5.70
N SER A 40 1.71 9.93 -5.17
CA SER A 40 2.38 9.14 -4.12
C SER A 40 1.62 9.13 -2.80
N ASP A 41 1.00 10.24 -2.42
CA ASP A 41 0.16 10.31 -1.21
C ASP A 41 -1.17 9.56 -1.43
N VAL A 42 -1.24 8.37 -0.83
CA VAL A 42 -2.41 7.49 -0.91
C VAL A 42 -3.63 8.11 -0.23
N THR A 43 -3.46 8.71 0.95
CA THR A 43 -4.57 9.25 1.74
C THR A 43 -5.19 10.45 1.04
N ALA A 44 -4.37 11.37 0.54
CA ALA A 44 -4.84 12.53 -0.23
C ALA A 44 -5.58 12.08 -1.51
N ARG A 45 -5.11 11.03 -2.17
CA ARG A 45 -5.76 10.45 -3.36
C ARG A 45 -7.12 9.84 -3.05
N VAL A 46 -7.23 9.07 -1.98
CA VAL A 46 -8.51 8.49 -1.54
C VAL A 46 -9.47 9.61 -1.12
N LEU A 47 -8.99 10.63 -0.41
CA LEU A 47 -9.80 11.79 -0.02
C LEU A 47 -10.33 12.52 -1.25
N HIS A 48 -9.48 12.79 -2.24
CA HIS A 48 -9.88 13.40 -3.49
C HIS A 48 -10.94 12.57 -4.23
N TYR A 49 -10.80 11.24 -4.27
CA TYR A 49 -11.80 10.34 -4.86
C TYR A 49 -13.17 10.45 -4.17
N PHE A 50 -13.20 10.48 -2.82
CA PHE A 50 -14.45 10.66 -2.08
C PHE A 50 -15.07 12.04 -2.33
N HIS A 51 -14.27 13.10 -2.42
CA HIS A 51 -14.74 14.43 -2.79
C HIS A 51 -15.26 14.49 -4.23
N LEU A 52 -14.60 13.81 -5.17
CA LEU A 52 -15.04 13.72 -6.56
C LEU A 52 -16.43 13.08 -6.67
N CYS A 53 -16.68 11.99 -5.94
CA CYS A 53 -18.01 11.39 -5.85
C CYS A 53 -19.06 12.41 -5.36
N ASN A 54 -18.77 13.14 -4.28
CA ASN A 54 -19.68 14.14 -3.74
C ASN A 54 -19.93 15.28 -4.75
N THR A 55 -18.90 15.69 -5.47
CA THR A 55 -18.96 16.76 -6.47
C THR A 55 -19.80 16.33 -7.67
N LEU A 56 -19.63 15.10 -8.16
CA LEU A 56 -20.46 14.54 -9.23
C LEU A 56 -21.93 14.46 -8.81
N VAL A 57 -22.20 14.01 -7.59
CA VAL A 57 -23.58 13.95 -7.07
C VAL A 57 -24.22 15.34 -7.04
N LYS A 58 -23.50 16.35 -6.54
CA LYS A 58 -24.00 17.73 -6.46
C LYS A 58 -24.19 18.39 -7.83
N ASN A 59 -23.18 18.32 -8.69
CA ASN A 59 -23.17 19.04 -9.97
C ASN A 59 -24.19 18.50 -10.98
N ASN A 60 -24.61 17.24 -10.84
CA ASN A 60 -25.56 16.59 -11.74
C ASN A 60 -26.97 16.49 -11.12
N GLY A 61 -27.25 17.21 -10.03
CA GLY A 61 -28.58 17.20 -9.39
C GLY A 61 -28.96 15.86 -8.75
N LEU A 62 -28.02 14.93 -8.60
CA LEU A 62 -28.26 13.58 -8.07
C LEU A 62 -28.37 13.56 -6.55
N ALA A 63 -28.18 14.70 -5.87
CA ALA A 63 -28.25 14.80 -4.42
C ALA A 63 -29.55 14.21 -3.85
N VAL A 64 -30.67 14.39 -4.56
CA VAL A 64 -31.99 13.84 -4.17
C VAL A 64 -32.01 12.32 -4.07
N LEU A 65 -31.18 11.61 -4.86
CA LEU A 65 -31.05 10.15 -4.80
C LEU A 65 -30.32 9.65 -3.55
N PHE A 66 -29.68 10.59 -2.84
CA PHE A 66 -28.93 10.38 -1.61
C PHE A 66 -29.48 11.28 -0.48
N LEU A 67 -30.81 11.31 -0.27
CA LEU A 67 -31.47 11.98 0.88
C LEU A 67 -32.18 11.05 1.91
N GLU A 68 -32.32 9.76 1.64
CA GLU A 68 -33.02 8.77 2.48
C GLU A 68 -32.10 7.95 3.43
N GLU A 69 -32.68 7.20 4.36
CA GLU A 69 -31.91 6.38 5.30
C GLU A 69 -30.95 5.36 4.62
N ASP A 70 -31.26 4.94 3.39
CA ASP A 70 -30.43 4.04 2.59
C ASP A 70 -29.29 4.72 1.80
N ASP A 71 -29.13 6.04 1.91
CA ASP A 71 -28.13 6.78 1.14
C ASP A 71 -26.71 6.34 1.39
N VAL A 72 -26.40 6.02 2.65
CA VAL A 72 -25.04 5.60 2.99
C VAL A 72 -24.71 4.27 2.33
N LYS A 73 -25.70 3.37 2.19
CA LYS A 73 -25.55 2.11 1.46
C LYS A 73 -25.43 2.35 -0.04
N LYS A 74 -26.25 3.23 -0.63
CA LYS A 74 -26.16 3.63 -2.05
C LYS A 74 -24.79 4.24 -2.35
N LYS A 75 -24.31 5.14 -1.49
CA LYS A 75 -23.01 5.81 -1.59
C LYS A 75 -21.86 4.85 -1.40
N TYR A 76 -21.95 3.93 -0.44
CA TYR A 76 -21.01 2.81 -0.31
C TYR A 76 -20.94 1.98 -1.60
N LYS A 77 -22.09 1.64 -2.19
CA LYS A 77 -22.15 0.87 -3.44
C LYS A 77 -21.41 1.59 -4.57
N VAL A 78 -21.69 2.87 -4.79
CA VAL A 78 -21.01 3.70 -5.81
C VAL A 78 -19.51 3.77 -5.52
N LEU A 79 -19.13 4.23 -4.32
CA LEU A 79 -17.71 4.41 -3.95
C LEU A 79 -16.91 3.12 -4.07
N ARG A 80 -17.49 1.97 -3.73
CA ARG A 80 -16.83 0.66 -3.86
C ARG A 80 -16.76 0.18 -5.31
N SER A 81 -17.83 0.37 -6.10
CA SER A 81 -17.94 -0.21 -7.45
C SER A 81 -16.93 0.38 -8.43
N TYR A 82 -16.57 1.66 -8.29
CA TYR A 82 -15.66 2.37 -9.20
C TYR A 82 -14.23 2.51 -8.65
N LEU A 83 -13.88 1.76 -7.61
CA LEU A 83 -12.48 1.60 -7.24
C LEU A 83 -11.72 0.79 -8.30
N PRO A 84 -10.42 1.04 -8.47
CA PRO A 84 -9.54 0.14 -9.22
C PRO A 84 -9.66 -1.30 -8.72
N GLU A 85 -9.62 -2.27 -9.64
CA GLU A 85 -10.11 -3.64 -9.42
C GLU A 85 -9.45 -4.35 -8.22
N GLU A 86 -8.14 -4.21 -8.05
CA GLU A 86 -7.40 -4.79 -6.91
C GLU A 86 -7.89 -4.22 -5.57
N ARG A 87 -8.04 -2.90 -5.48
CA ARG A 87 -8.51 -2.21 -4.27
C ARG A 87 -9.97 -2.54 -3.99
N LYS A 88 -10.80 -2.56 -5.03
CA LYS A 88 -12.22 -2.93 -4.97
C LYS A 88 -12.41 -4.32 -4.35
N THR A 89 -11.60 -5.29 -4.77
CA THR A 89 -11.67 -6.67 -4.27
C THR A 89 -11.29 -6.75 -2.80
N ARG A 90 -10.18 -6.11 -2.40
CA ARG A 90 -9.74 -6.09 -0.98
C ARG A 90 -10.73 -5.39 -0.07
N VAL A 91 -11.27 -4.26 -0.49
CA VAL A 91 -12.29 -3.52 0.26
C VAL A 91 -13.58 -4.35 0.38
N LYS A 92 -14.01 -5.03 -0.69
CA LYS A 92 -15.18 -5.93 -0.66
C LYS A 92 -14.99 -7.04 0.36
N ASN A 93 -13.82 -7.68 0.37
CA ASN A 93 -13.53 -8.78 1.30
C ASN A 93 -13.45 -8.29 2.75
N GLU A 94 -12.72 -7.20 3.00
CA GLU A 94 -12.60 -6.62 4.34
C GLU A 94 -13.97 -6.27 4.95
N ILE A 95 -14.83 -5.61 4.18
CA ILE A 95 -16.16 -5.21 4.63
C ILE A 95 -17.11 -6.40 4.70
N GLY A 96 -16.96 -7.38 3.81
CA GLY A 96 -17.78 -8.59 3.77
C GLY A 96 -17.56 -9.49 4.98
N PHE A 97 -16.31 -9.69 5.38
CA PHE A 97 -15.94 -10.68 6.40
C PHE A 97 -15.63 -10.08 7.78
N ARG A 98 -15.13 -8.84 7.84
CA ARG A 98 -14.57 -8.27 9.08
C ARG A 98 -15.30 -7.04 9.56
N LEU A 99 -15.72 -6.16 8.64
CA LEU A 99 -16.24 -4.84 9.01
C LEU A 99 -17.52 -4.46 8.25
N PRO A 100 -18.65 -5.16 8.50
CA PRO A 100 -19.91 -4.88 7.81
C PRO A 100 -20.49 -3.49 8.13
N THR A 101 -20.11 -2.90 9.28
CA THR A 101 -20.48 -1.54 9.69
C THR A 101 -20.01 -0.46 8.71
N ALA A 102 -18.98 -0.75 7.90
CA ALA A 102 -18.51 0.16 6.86
C ALA A 102 -19.55 0.38 5.73
N LYS A 103 -20.53 -0.53 5.56
CA LYS A 103 -21.60 -0.39 4.54
C LYS A 103 -22.56 0.76 4.84
N SER A 104 -22.68 1.14 6.11
CA SER A 104 -23.57 2.20 6.61
C SER A 104 -22.82 3.36 7.26
N ASN A 105 -21.49 3.42 7.13
CA ASN A 105 -20.69 4.51 7.69
C ASN A 105 -19.56 4.93 6.73
N VAL A 106 -19.71 6.12 6.13
CA VAL A 106 -18.75 6.68 5.15
C VAL A 106 -17.36 6.89 5.75
N SER A 107 -17.27 7.28 7.03
CA SER A 107 -15.98 7.49 7.71
C SER A 107 -15.23 6.17 7.90
N VAL A 108 -15.94 5.12 8.31
CA VAL A 108 -15.36 3.77 8.42
C VAL A 108 -14.97 3.24 7.04
N LEU A 109 -15.82 3.44 6.02
CA LEU A 109 -15.50 3.10 4.64
C LEU A 109 -14.22 3.79 4.15
N PHE A 110 -14.09 5.09 4.39
CA PHE A 110 -12.91 5.88 4.03
C PHE A 110 -11.64 5.30 4.65
N LYS A 111 -11.67 4.94 5.94
CA LYS A 111 -10.54 4.31 6.63
C LYS A 111 -10.17 2.98 5.99
N VAL A 112 -11.15 2.11 5.71
CA VAL A 112 -10.92 0.81 5.06
C VAL A 112 -10.28 0.99 3.68
N VAL A 113 -10.84 1.88 2.85
CA VAL A 113 -10.30 2.15 1.50
C VAL A 113 -8.88 2.69 1.57
N SER A 114 -8.59 3.59 2.51
CA SER A 114 -7.25 4.14 2.71
C SER A 114 -6.23 3.07 3.08
N VAL A 115 -6.54 2.24 4.09
CA VAL A 115 -5.66 1.14 4.52
C VAL A 115 -5.41 0.15 3.38
N LYS A 116 -6.46 -0.28 2.68
CA LYS A 116 -6.31 -1.23 1.56
C LYS A 116 -5.57 -0.64 0.37
N ALA A 117 -5.75 0.64 0.08
CA ALA A 117 -4.97 1.31 -0.95
C ALA A 117 -3.48 1.39 -0.59
N MET A 118 -3.14 1.64 0.69
CA MET A 118 -1.76 1.65 1.16
C MET A 118 -1.10 0.27 1.11
N GLU A 119 -1.84 -0.78 1.48
CA GLU A 119 -1.35 -2.17 1.38
C GLU A 119 -0.97 -2.51 -0.07
N VAL A 120 -1.85 -2.21 -1.03
CA VAL A 120 -1.62 -2.46 -2.46
C VAL A 120 -0.40 -1.69 -2.96
N ASP A 121 -0.30 -0.39 -2.66
CA ASP A 121 0.82 0.43 -3.14
C ASP A 121 2.17 -0.01 -2.55
N ARG A 122 2.17 -0.50 -1.29
CA ARG A 122 3.36 -1.08 -0.66
C ARG A 122 3.80 -2.36 -1.35
N GLU A 123 2.84 -3.23 -1.71
CA GLU A 123 3.09 -4.47 -2.44
C GLU A 123 3.63 -4.18 -3.85
N ASP A 124 3.02 -3.25 -4.58
CA ASP A 124 3.48 -2.81 -5.91
C ASP A 124 4.91 -2.24 -5.86
N LEU A 125 5.21 -1.42 -4.84
CA LEU A 125 6.55 -0.89 -4.63
C LEU A 125 7.56 -2.01 -4.37
N ALA A 126 7.23 -2.98 -3.52
CA ALA A 126 8.10 -4.13 -3.23
C ALA A 126 8.38 -4.96 -4.49
N LEU A 127 7.35 -5.23 -5.30
CA LEU A 127 7.47 -5.94 -6.57
C LEU A 127 8.35 -5.18 -7.56
N SER A 128 8.20 -3.85 -7.65
CA SER A 128 9.02 -3.01 -8.53
C SER A 128 10.50 -3.00 -8.14
N ARG A 129 10.80 -3.03 -6.82
CA ARG A 129 12.18 -3.08 -6.30
C ARG A 129 12.84 -4.43 -6.59
N ASN A 130 12.10 -5.52 -6.45
CA ASN A 130 12.62 -6.87 -6.74
C ASN A 130 12.94 -7.09 -8.22
N LYS A 131 12.21 -6.43 -9.14
CA LYS A 131 12.49 -6.49 -10.59
C LYS A 131 13.73 -5.69 -11.01
N ARG A 132 14.09 -4.64 -10.26
CA ARG A 132 15.28 -3.79 -10.53
C ARG A 132 16.58 -4.35 -9.95
N CYS A 133 16.53 -5.44 -9.20
CA CYS A 133 17.69 -6.13 -8.67
C CYS A 133 17.82 -7.50 -9.34
N PRO A 134 18.50 -7.62 -10.49
CA PRO A 134 19.01 -8.92 -10.91
C PRO A 134 19.88 -9.42 -9.76
N ARG A 135 19.56 -10.60 -9.22
CA ARG A 135 20.42 -11.25 -8.24
C ARG A 135 21.79 -11.48 -8.88
N THR A 136 22.77 -10.63 -8.57
CA THR A 136 24.18 -10.98 -8.74
C THR A 136 24.51 -12.01 -7.66
N LEU A 137 24.11 -13.27 -7.91
CA LEU A 137 24.52 -14.44 -7.14
C LEU A 137 25.17 -15.44 -8.09
N GLU A 138 26.17 -14.98 -8.82
CA GLU A 138 27.11 -15.80 -9.60
C GLU A 138 28.46 -15.07 -9.55
N ALA A 139 29.14 -15.14 -8.38
CA ALA A 139 30.58 -14.92 -8.18
C ALA A 139 30.90 -14.81 -6.68
N LYS A 140 30.81 -15.92 -5.96
CA LYS A 140 31.66 -16.23 -4.78
C LYS A 140 31.47 -17.68 -4.35
N GLN A 141 31.64 -18.58 -5.31
CA GLN A 141 31.88 -19.99 -5.04
C GLN A 141 33.05 -20.48 -5.90
N GLU A 142 34.18 -19.80 -5.79
CA GLU A 142 35.46 -20.34 -6.25
C GLU A 142 36.57 -19.67 -5.44
N MET A 143 37.55 -20.47 -4.99
CA MET A 143 38.64 -20.15 -4.04
C MET A 143 38.37 -20.46 -2.56
N ALA A 144 38.01 -21.72 -2.26
CA ALA A 144 38.39 -22.36 -1.01
C ALA A 144 38.59 -23.88 -1.18
N ILE A 145 39.31 -24.29 -2.22
CA ILE A 145 39.88 -25.64 -2.30
C ILE A 145 41.32 -25.49 -2.81
N HIS A 146 42.26 -25.28 -1.89
CA HIS A 146 43.64 -25.66 -2.14
C HIS A 146 44.21 -26.34 -0.89
N PRO A 147 44.66 -27.60 -0.99
CA PRO A 147 45.07 -28.39 0.17
C PRO A 147 46.45 -27.97 0.70
N LEU A 148 46.54 -27.93 2.04
CA LEU A 148 47.74 -27.70 2.83
C LEU A 148 48.77 -28.81 2.56
N LYS A 149 49.79 -28.52 1.74
CA LYS A 149 50.96 -29.39 1.60
C LYS A 149 51.89 -29.18 2.79
N ARG A 150 51.96 -30.20 3.65
CA ARG A 150 53.06 -30.41 4.61
C ARG A 150 54.37 -30.54 3.84
N ALA A 151 55.38 -29.76 4.23
CA ALA A 151 56.78 -30.06 3.95
C ALA A 151 57.55 -29.97 5.28
N ARG A 152 58.02 -31.14 5.73
CA ARG A 152 58.97 -31.32 6.83
C ARG A 152 60.35 -31.33 6.18
N ILE A 153 61.21 -30.36 6.47
CA ILE A 153 62.66 -30.52 6.32
C ILE A 153 63.32 -29.96 7.57
N VAL A 154 64.03 -30.88 8.23
CA VAL A 154 64.97 -30.72 9.33
C VAL A 154 66.21 -30.04 8.78
N GLU A 155 66.72 -29.01 9.47
CA GLU A 155 68.17 -28.91 9.66
C GLU A 155 68.53 -28.13 10.92
N GLU A 156 69.61 -28.61 11.52
CA GLU A 156 70.06 -28.43 12.89
C GLU A 156 71.47 -27.83 12.80
N THR A 157 71.74 -26.66 13.41
CA THR A 157 73.10 -26.27 13.83
C THR A 157 73.11 -25.18 14.93
N LYS A 158 73.25 -25.65 16.17
CA LYS A 158 74.26 -25.30 17.21
C LYS A 158 74.60 -23.82 17.54
N ASN A 159 74.26 -23.47 18.79
CA ASN A 159 75.01 -22.72 19.83
C ASN A 159 75.54 -21.30 19.58
N LEU A 160 75.08 -20.34 20.41
CA LEU A 160 75.94 -19.69 21.43
C LEU A 160 75.13 -18.92 22.50
N VAL A 161 75.66 -18.99 23.72
CA VAL A 161 75.16 -18.52 25.02
C VAL A 161 75.25 -16.99 25.20
N SER A 162 74.27 -16.39 25.89
CA SER A 162 74.44 -15.36 26.95
C SER A 162 73.06 -14.98 27.52
N LEU A 163 72.68 -15.48 28.70
CA LEU A 163 72.81 -14.81 30.00
C LEU A 163 72.39 -13.33 29.98
N ASN A 164 71.19 -13.00 30.48
CA ASN A 164 71.04 -12.12 31.64
C ASN A 164 69.57 -11.88 32.10
N HIS A 165 69.38 -12.14 33.39
CA HIS A 165 68.61 -11.38 34.38
C HIS A 165 67.06 -11.50 34.47
N ARG A 166 66.64 -12.13 35.58
CA ARG A 166 65.34 -11.97 36.28
C ARG A 166 65.17 -10.53 36.79
N PRO A 167 63.92 -10.13 37.14
CA PRO A 167 63.50 -10.19 38.56
C PRO A 167 62.12 -10.86 38.70
N HIS A 168 61.98 -11.83 39.60
CA HIS A 168 61.48 -11.70 40.99
C HIS A 168 59.99 -11.29 41.11
N SER A 169 59.22 -12.30 41.52
CA SER A 169 57.86 -12.36 41.99
C SER A 169 57.55 -11.46 43.19
N VAL A 170 56.29 -11.01 43.31
CA VAL A 170 55.59 -10.97 44.62
C VAL A 170 54.13 -11.40 44.41
N LEU A 171 53.77 -12.47 45.13
CA LEU A 171 52.41 -12.94 45.37
C LEU A 171 51.76 -12.07 46.45
N TYR A 172 50.45 -11.80 46.34
CA TYR A 172 49.61 -11.75 47.53
C TYR A 172 48.23 -12.34 47.25
N SER A 173 47.78 -13.08 48.24
CA SER A 173 46.75 -14.11 48.28
C SER A 173 45.50 -13.64 49.03
N GLY A 174 44.34 -14.16 48.62
CA GLY A 174 43.18 -14.50 49.49
C GLY A 174 42.30 -13.33 49.95
N GLN A 175 41.02 -13.49 50.29
CA GLN A 175 40.17 -14.68 50.39
C GLN A 175 38.69 -14.21 50.53
N LEU A 176 37.77 -15.10 50.19
CA LEU A 176 36.30 -15.11 50.33
C LEU A 176 35.69 -14.67 51.69
N ARG A 177 34.43 -14.16 51.64
CA ARG A 177 33.26 -14.40 52.55
C ARG A 177 32.06 -13.56 52.02
N ARG A 178 30.83 -14.02 51.69
CA ARG A 178 29.75 -14.71 52.46
C ARG A 178 29.54 -14.07 53.85
N ASP A 179 28.39 -13.50 54.23
CA ASP A 179 27.00 -13.94 54.09
C ASP A 179 25.97 -12.79 54.17
N SER A 180 24.79 -13.09 53.62
CA SER A 180 23.42 -12.89 54.15
C SER A 180 23.08 -11.77 55.14
N SER A 181 22.07 -10.97 54.77
CA SER A 181 20.92 -10.65 55.63
C SER A 181 19.70 -10.33 54.79
#